data_AF-A0A520A9D8-F1
#
_entry.id   AF-A0A520A9D8-F1
#
_cell.length_a   1.000
_cell.length_b   1.000
_cell.length_c   1.000
_cell.angle_alpha   90.00
_cell.angle_beta   90.00
_cell.angle_gamma   90.00
#
_symmetry.space_group_name_H-M   'P 1'
#
loop_
_entity.id
_entity.type
_entity.pdbx_description
1 polymer ?
#
loop_
_entity_poly.entity_id
_entity_poly.type
_entity_poly.pdbx_seq_one_letter_code
_entity_poly.pdbx_strand_id
1 'polypeptide(L)'
;MLDSLKKIFSGSEEEAQVNHGSKPDISRHRSSELYEEAKIYFPGGVNSPVRAFRSVYGTPLFIAKGDGCYIWDADDNQFIDFCCSWGPLILGHNHPKVKEKVIEVMQ
;
A
#
# COMPACT_ATOMS: atom_id res chain seq x y z
N MET A 1 31.72 14.78 16.37
CA MET A 1 30.51 15.56 15.98
C MET A 1 29.71 14.83 14.90
N LEU A 2 30.34 14.39 13.81
CA LEU A 2 29.71 13.58 12.75
C LEU A 2 29.18 12.21 13.24
N ASP A 3 29.90 11.54 14.13
CA ASP A 3 29.46 10.23 14.66
C ASP A 3 28.28 10.34 15.64
N SER A 4 28.16 11.47 16.33
CA SER A 4 27.02 11.76 17.20
C SER A 4 25.76 12.04 16.38
N LEU A 5 25.90 12.67 15.21
CA LEU A 5 24.80 12.87 14.26
C LEU A 5 24.36 11.55 13.64
N LYS A 6 25.29 10.67 13.25
CA LYS A 6 24.95 9.32 12.76
C LYS A 6 24.14 8.53 13.79
N LYS A 7 24.47 8.65 15.08
CA LYS A 7 23.78 7.95 16.17
C LYS A 7 22.37 8.48 16.47
N ILE A 8 22.12 9.76 16.17
CA ILE A 8 20.79 10.40 16.30
C ILE A 8 19.87 9.98 15.13
N PHE A 9 20.43 9.77 13.94
CA PHE A 9 19.66 9.39 12.74
C PHE A 9 19.66 7.88 12.46
N SER A 10 20.52 7.10 13.10
CA SER A 10 20.42 5.64 13.19
C SER A 10 19.46 5.30 14.32
N GLY A 11 18.17 5.57 14.13
CA GLY A 11 17.16 4.86 14.91
C GLY A 11 17.49 3.38 14.81
N SER A 12 17.62 2.69 15.94
CA SER A 12 17.81 1.25 15.97
C SER A 12 16.67 0.64 15.16
N GLU A 13 16.99 0.10 13.98
CA GLU A 13 16.17 -0.86 13.24
C GLU A 13 16.15 -2.18 14.02
N GLU A 14 15.83 -2.14 15.32
CA GLU A 14 15.30 -3.32 15.97
C GLU A 14 13.86 -3.42 15.49
N GLU A 15 13.68 -4.24 14.46
CA GLU A 15 12.38 -4.73 14.02
C GLU A 15 11.64 -5.24 15.26
N ALA A 16 10.75 -4.43 15.81
CA ALA A 16 9.90 -4.83 16.91
C ALA A 16 9.09 -6.04 16.44
N GLN A 17 9.42 -7.23 16.93
CA GLN A 17 8.66 -8.44 16.65
C GLN A 17 7.24 -8.27 17.21
N VAL A 18 6.31 -7.90 16.33
CA VAL A 18 4.89 -7.83 16.66
C VAL A 18 4.35 -9.25 16.71
N ASN A 19 3.89 -9.66 17.89
CA ASN A 19 3.40 -11.02 18.14
C ASN A 19 2.03 -11.21 17.45
N HIS A 20 2.03 -11.74 16.23
CA HIS A 20 0.82 -12.06 15.46
C HIS A 20 0.27 -13.42 15.91
N GLY A 21 -0.82 -13.41 16.69
CA GLY A 21 -1.45 -14.65 17.14
C GLY A 21 -1.82 -15.57 15.98
N SER A 22 -1.25 -16.78 15.98
CA SER A 22 -1.59 -18.04 15.27
C SER A 22 -2.00 -18.05 13.79
N LYS A 23 -2.30 -16.92 13.14
CA LYS A 23 -2.61 -16.84 11.71
C LYS A 23 -1.33 -16.53 10.94
N PRO A 24 -1.03 -17.28 9.87
CA PRO A 24 0.05 -16.90 8.97
C PRO A 24 -0.24 -15.52 8.38
N ASP A 25 0.81 -14.71 8.22
CA ASP A 25 0.72 -13.44 7.51
C ASP A 25 0.37 -13.68 6.04
N ILE A 26 -0.11 -12.65 5.36
CA ILE A 26 -0.44 -12.68 3.94
C ILE A 26 0.82 -12.75 3.07
N SER A 27 0.70 -13.31 1.86
CA SER A 27 1.78 -13.21 0.87
C SER A 27 1.94 -11.76 0.40
N ARG A 28 3.18 -11.28 0.26
CA ARG A 28 3.51 -9.96 -0.34
C ARG A 28 4.66 -10.07 -1.34
N HIS A 29 4.87 -11.24 -1.93
CA HIS A 29 5.98 -11.49 -2.85
C HIS A 29 5.92 -10.56 -4.05
N ARG A 30 4.77 -10.49 -4.73
CA ARG A 30 4.61 -9.66 -5.93
C ARG A 30 4.65 -8.17 -5.59
N SER A 31 4.00 -7.78 -4.49
CA SER A 31 4.07 -6.41 -3.99
C SER A 31 5.51 -5.98 -3.65
N SER A 32 6.35 -6.90 -3.14
CA SER A 32 7.76 -6.64 -2.86
C SER A 32 8.57 -6.41 -4.12
N GLU A 33 8.42 -7.24 -5.13
CA GLU A 33 9.11 -7.04 -6.42
C GLU A 33 8.76 -5.68 -7.04
N LEU A 34 7.47 -5.33 -7.06
CA LEU A 34 6.99 -4.07 -7.60
C LEU A 34 7.47 -2.86 -6.79
N TYR A 35 7.56 -2.98 -5.46
CA TYR A 35 8.08 -1.91 -4.62
C TYR A 35 9.58 -1.68 -4.83
N GLU A 36 10.36 -2.76 -4.97
CA GLU A 36 11.79 -2.66 -5.30
C GLU A 36 12.00 -1.96 -6.65
N GLU A 37 11.22 -2.31 -7.66
CA GLU A 37 11.22 -1.62 -8.95
C GLU A 37 10.82 -0.15 -8.81
N ALA A 38 9.73 0.14 -8.09
CA ALA A 38 9.22 1.50 -7.93
C ALA A 38 10.22 2.45 -7.25
N LYS A 39 11.08 1.96 -6.35
CA LYS A 39 12.14 2.75 -5.70
C LYS A 39 13.18 3.29 -6.69
N ILE A 40 13.29 2.70 -7.87
CA ILE A 40 14.18 3.18 -8.95
C ILE A 40 13.57 4.41 -9.63
N TYR A 41 12.24 4.52 -9.66
CA TYR A 41 11.51 5.56 -10.39
C TYR A 41 11.00 6.70 -9.51
N PHE A 42 10.64 6.41 -8.26
CA PHE A 42 9.98 7.37 -7.37
C PHE A 42 10.72 7.50 -6.02
N PRO A 43 10.87 8.71 -5.47
CA PRO A 43 11.44 8.89 -4.13
C PRO A 43 10.68 8.09 -3.07
N GLY A 44 11.36 7.15 -2.41
CA GLY A 44 10.74 6.23 -1.45
C GLY A 44 9.76 5.25 -2.09
N GLY A 45 9.84 5.02 -3.40
CA GLY A 45 9.02 4.05 -4.14
C GLY A 45 7.56 4.44 -4.32
N VAL A 46 7.16 5.69 -4.00
CA VAL A 46 5.76 6.10 -3.99
C VAL A 46 5.54 7.54 -4.46
N ASN A 47 4.31 7.82 -4.93
CA ASN A 47 3.86 9.16 -5.33
C ASN A 47 3.19 9.96 -4.19
N SER A 48 3.03 9.37 -3.01
CA SER A 48 2.54 10.05 -1.80
C SER A 48 3.09 9.35 -0.55
N PRO A 49 3.67 10.07 0.44
CA PRO A 49 4.46 9.46 1.51
C PRO A 49 3.76 8.37 2.32
N VAL A 50 2.46 8.54 2.58
CA VAL A 50 1.68 7.57 3.38
C VAL A 50 1.64 6.18 2.74
N ARG A 51 1.81 6.10 1.42
CA ARG A 51 1.80 4.84 0.67
C ARG A 51 3.07 4.01 0.89
N ALA A 52 4.15 4.59 1.42
CA ALA A 52 5.38 3.85 1.70
C ALA A 52 5.31 3.02 2.99
N PHE A 53 4.16 3.05 3.69
CA PHE A 53 3.89 2.29 4.91
C PHE A 53 4.91 2.55 6.03
N ARG A 54 5.69 3.62 6.03
CA ARG A 54 6.75 3.84 7.04
C ARG A 54 6.28 3.83 8.51
N SER A 55 4.99 4.09 8.75
CA SER A 55 4.40 4.06 10.09
C SER A 55 3.86 2.68 10.51
N VAL A 56 3.79 1.72 9.58
CA VAL A 56 3.25 0.37 9.79
C VAL A 56 4.19 -0.65 9.17
N TYR A 57 4.65 -1.63 9.93
CA TYR A 57 5.64 -2.59 9.44
C TYR A 57 5.23 -3.30 8.13
N GLY A 58 6.22 -3.65 7.30
CA GLY A 58 6.09 -4.51 6.13
C GLY A 58 6.03 -3.77 4.79
N THR A 59 6.14 -4.54 3.71
CA THR A 59 6.11 -4.03 2.33
C THR A 59 4.75 -3.39 2.01
N PRO A 60 4.71 -2.21 1.36
CA PRO A 60 3.48 -1.62 0.83
C PRO A 60 2.72 -2.57 -0.10
N LEU A 61 1.39 -2.58 -0.01
CA LEU A 61 0.55 -3.36 -0.90
C LEU A 61 0.40 -2.66 -2.25
N PHE A 62 0.65 -3.38 -3.34
CA PHE A 62 0.31 -2.92 -4.68
C PHE A 62 -1.09 -3.38 -5.02
N ILE A 63 -2.05 -2.46 -5.16
CA ILE A 63 -3.46 -2.80 -5.41
C ILE A 63 -3.70 -3.01 -6.90
N ALA A 64 -4.17 -4.20 -7.27
CA ALA A 64 -4.42 -4.59 -8.65
C ALA A 64 -5.83 -4.21 -9.13
N LYS A 65 -6.84 -4.34 -8.26
CA LYS A 65 -8.24 -4.03 -8.60
C LYS A 65 -9.08 -3.76 -7.36
N GLY A 66 -10.25 -3.15 -7.56
CA GLY A 66 -11.29 -3.00 -6.54
C GLY A 66 -12.69 -3.08 -7.15
N ASP A 67 -13.65 -3.59 -6.38
CA ASP A 67 -15.06 -3.72 -6.74
C ASP A 67 -15.93 -3.68 -5.47
N GLY A 68 -16.90 -2.78 -5.43
CA GLY A 68 -17.73 -2.56 -4.24
C GLY A 68 -16.88 -2.16 -3.03
N CYS A 69 -17.01 -2.88 -1.91
CA CYS A 69 -16.22 -2.66 -0.69
C CYS A 69 -14.91 -3.45 -0.65
N TYR A 70 -14.53 -4.15 -1.74
CA TYR A 70 -13.35 -5.00 -1.76
C TYR A 70 -12.22 -4.44 -2.63
N ILE A 71 -10.99 -4.72 -2.21
CA ILE A 71 -9.78 -4.55 -3.02
C ILE A 71 -9.00 -5.87 -3.06
N TRP A 72 -8.24 -6.06 -4.14
CA TRP A 72 -7.29 -7.15 -4.30
C TRP A 72 -5.92 -6.57 -4.58
N ASP A 73 -4.91 -7.04 -3.85
CA ASP A 73 -3.52 -6.69 -4.13
C ASP A 73 -2.94 -7.52 -5.28
N ALA A 74 -1.68 -7.28 -5.61
CA ALA A 74 -0.95 -7.95 -6.68
C ALA A 74 -0.59 -9.41 -6.34
N ASP A 75 -0.82 -9.83 -5.09
CA ASP A 75 -0.64 -11.18 -4.58
C ASP A 75 -1.98 -11.93 -4.45
N ASP A 76 -3.07 -11.38 -5.03
CA ASP A 76 -4.45 -11.89 -5.00
C ASP A 76 -5.09 -11.95 -3.60
N ASN A 77 -4.51 -11.30 -2.58
CA ASN A 77 -5.15 -11.17 -1.28
C ASN A 77 -6.36 -10.24 -1.38
N GLN A 78 -7.50 -10.67 -0.85
CA GLN A 78 -8.73 -9.87 -0.81
C GLN A 78 -8.91 -9.20 0.56
N PHE A 79 -9.23 -7.90 0.54
CA PHE A 79 -9.49 -7.12 1.75
C PHE A 79 -10.83 -6.40 1.64
N ILE A 80 -11.52 -6.24 2.78
CA ILE A 80 -12.55 -5.21 2.92
C ILE A 80 -11.83 -3.87 3.06
N ASP A 81 -12.11 -2.93 2.16
CA ASP A 81 -11.41 -1.65 2.10
C ASP A 81 -12.09 -0.59 2.99
N PHE A 82 -11.38 -0.19 4.04
CA PHE A 82 -11.73 0.96 4.88
C PHE A 82 -10.90 2.22 4.56
N CYS A 83 -9.88 2.10 3.72
CA CYS A 83 -9.08 3.25 3.26
C CYS A 83 -9.88 4.05 2.22
N CYS A 84 -10.61 3.38 1.33
CA CYS A 84 -11.52 4.00 0.36
C CYS A 84 -10.86 5.12 -0.46
N SER A 85 -9.60 4.90 -0.88
CA SER A 85 -8.76 5.89 -1.56
C SER A 85 -8.60 7.21 -0.78
N TRP A 86 -8.59 7.14 0.55
CA TRP A 86 -8.55 8.29 1.45
C TRP A 86 -9.81 9.18 1.39
N GLY A 87 -10.95 8.64 0.94
CA GLY A 87 -12.25 9.32 0.96
C GLY A 87 -13.09 9.30 -0.33
N PRO A 88 -12.54 9.41 -1.56
CA PRO A 88 -13.32 9.53 -2.79
C PRO A 88 -14.33 8.42 -3.05
N LEU A 89 -14.07 7.21 -2.53
CA LEU A 89 -14.82 6.00 -2.86
C LEU A 89 -15.99 5.74 -1.91
N ILE A 90 -16.79 6.78 -1.63
CA ILE A 90 -17.97 6.67 -0.74
C ILE A 90 -19.04 5.71 -1.27
N LEU A 91 -19.11 5.52 -2.60
CA LEU A 91 -20.00 4.57 -3.26
C LEU A 91 -19.33 3.20 -3.53
N GLY A 92 -18.14 2.97 -2.98
CA GLY A 92 -17.31 1.82 -3.28
C GLY A 92 -16.52 1.95 -4.58
N HIS A 93 -15.64 0.99 -4.81
CA HIS A 93 -14.86 0.83 -6.03
C HIS A 93 -15.75 0.42 -7.20
N ASN A 94 -15.38 0.83 -8.42
CA ASN A 94 -16.01 0.38 -9.67
C ASN A 94 -17.54 0.55 -9.74
N HIS A 95 -18.10 1.55 -9.04
CA HIS A 95 -19.54 1.76 -9.01
C HIS A 95 -20.11 1.89 -10.44
N PRO A 96 -21.12 1.09 -10.83
CA PRO A 96 -21.51 0.89 -12.22
C PRO A 96 -21.89 2.19 -12.93
N LYS A 97 -22.70 3.04 -12.29
CA LYS A 97 -23.11 4.34 -12.87
C LYS A 97 -21.95 5.33 -13.05
N VAL A 98 -20.94 5.27 -12.17
CA VAL A 98 -19.77 6.16 -12.28
C VAL A 98 -18.89 5.68 -13.42
N LYS A 99 -18.59 4.38 -13.47
CA LYS A 99 -17.82 3.77 -14.55
C LYS A 99 -18.46 4.01 -15.91
N GLU A 100 -19.76 3.74 -16.05
CA GLU A 100 -20.49 3.94 -17.30
C GLU A 100 -20.35 5.38 -17.79
N LYS A 101 -20.54 6.36 -16.89
CA LYS A 101 -20.43 7.77 -17.28
C LYS A 101 -19.00 8.19 -17.66
N VAL A 102 -17.99 7.63 -16.99
CA VAL A 102 -16.58 7.85 -17.37
C VAL A 102 -16.31 7.28 -18.77
N ILE A 103 -16.76 6.06 -19.06
CA ILE A 103 -16.57 5.41 -20.37
C ILE A 103 -17.27 6.20 -21.48
N GLU A 104 -18.52 6.61 -21.26
CA GLU A 104 -19.30 7.41 -22.22
C GLU A 104 -18.58 8.71 -22.62
N VAL A 105 -17.92 9.37 -21.66
CA VAL A 105 -17.23 10.65 -21.90
C VAL A 105 -15.87 10.48 -22.56
N MET A 106 -15.22 9.32 -22.40
CA MET A 106 -13.88 9.06 -22.95
C MET A 106 -13.88 8.55 -24.41
N GLN A 107 -15.04 8.16 -24.94
CA GLN A 107 -15.23 7.67 -26.32
C GLN A 107 -15.59 8.80 -27.27
#